data_AF-A0AAV7K8U7-F1
#
_entry.id   AF-A0AAV7K8U7-F1
#
_cell.length_a   1.000
_cell.length_b   1.000
_cell.length_c   1.000
_cell.angle_alpha   90.00
_cell.angle_beta   90.00
_cell.angle_gamma   90.00
#
_symmetry.space_group_name_H-M   'P 1'
#
loop_
_entity.id
_entity.type
_entity.pdbx_description
1 polymer ?
#
loop_
_entity_poly.entity_id
_entity_poly.type
_entity_poly.pdbx_seq_one_letter_code
_entity_poly.pdbx_strand_id
1 'polypeptide(L)'
;MGYGHFTTLGDLEILGYVLVQWACGVLPWESKITNKEVVAQEKEKFMKSPELHLKKLFPSGGTPSCLLGYFLQISKLGYLQQPDYDKLRNLFLKELTNLKINPRSTSHLDWLQSATPAKRKSQSGLIEMSPIGKSAGM
;
A
#
# COMPACT_ATOMS: atom_id res chain seq x y z
N MET A 1 -2.90 31.61 18.32
CA MET A 1 -1.76 31.00 17.61
C MET A 1 -2.10 29.54 17.34
N GLY A 2 -2.42 29.18 16.10
CA GLY A 2 -2.76 27.82 15.70
C GLY A 2 -1.80 27.34 14.62
N TYR A 3 -0.59 26.94 15.01
CA TYR A 3 0.40 26.36 14.11
C TYR A 3 0.25 24.84 14.18
N GLY A 4 -0.51 24.25 13.25
CA GLY A 4 -0.66 22.80 13.19
C GLY A 4 -1.63 22.27 12.14
N HIS A 5 -2.07 23.10 11.17
CA HIS A 5 -3.14 22.72 10.26
C HIS A 5 -2.66 22.29 8.86
N PHE A 6 -1.46 22.71 8.42
CA PHE A 6 -0.89 22.26 7.14
C PHE A 6 -0.48 20.78 7.16
N THR A 7 -0.08 20.25 8.31
CA THR A 7 0.46 18.89 8.42
C THR A 7 -0.63 17.83 8.32
N THR A 8 -1.77 18.02 8.99
CA THR A 8 -2.82 16.99 9.06
C THR A 8 -3.51 16.74 7.72
N LEU A 9 -3.74 17.79 6.93
CA LEU A 9 -4.29 17.65 5.58
C LEU A 9 -3.24 17.09 4.62
N GLY A 10 -1.99 17.54 4.73
CA GLY A 10 -0.88 17.03 3.94
C GLY A 10 -0.65 15.53 4.15
N ASP A 11 -0.70 15.05 5.39
CA ASP A 11 -0.57 13.62 5.71
C ASP A 11 -1.71 12.79 5.09
N LEU A 12 -2.94 13.30 5.10
CA LEU A 12 -4.09 12.62 4.49
C LEU A 12 -4.01 12.61 2.96
N GLU A 13 -3.50 13.69 2.36
CA GLU A 13 -3.26 13.76 0.93
C GLU A 13 -2.18 12.75 0.50
N ILE A 14 -1.07 12.70 1.24
CA ILE A 14 0.01 11.73 1.02
C ILE A 14 -0.52 10.30 1.17
N LEU A 15 -1.29 10.02 2.22
CA LEU A 15 -1.92 8.72 2.42
C LEU A 15 -2.83 8.35 1.24
N GLY A 16 -3.63 9.30 0.74
CA GLY A 16 -4.46 9.10 -0.44
C GLY A 16 -3.64 8.67 -1.66
N TYR A 17 -2.52 9.35 -1.93
CA TYR A 17 -1.64 9.00 -3.06
C TYR A 17 -0.98 7.63 -2.89
N VAL A 18 -0.57 7.25 -1.67
CA VAL A 18 -0.04 5.91 -1.38
C VAL A 18 -1.09 4.84 -1.65
N LEU A 19 -2.34 5.06 -1.22
CA LEU A 19 -3.43 4.12 -1.47
C LEU A 19 -3.73 3.95 -2.97
N VAL A 20 -3.71 5.04 -3.73
CA VAL A 20 -3.85 4.99 -5.19
C VAL A 20 -2.69 4.22 -5.82
N GLN A 21 -1.46 4.51 -5.40
CA GLN A 21 -0.27 3.81 -5.88
C GLN A 21 -0.36 2.30 -5.62
N TRP A 22 -0.83 1.88 -4.45
CA TRP A 22 -1.03 0.44 -4.17
C TRP A 22 -2.13 -0.19 -5.01
N ALA A 23 -3.16 0.56 -5.38
CA ALA A 23 -4.29 0.06 -6.13
C ALA A 23 -4.06 0.00 -7.66
N CYS A 24 -3.41 1.01 -8.27
CA CYS A 24 -3.17 1.08 -9.72
C CYS A 24 -1.70 0.94 -10.13
N GLY A 25 -0.76 1.01 -9.19
CA GLY A 25 0.68 0.81 -9.45
C GLY A 25 1.41 1.99 -10.09
N VAL A 26 0.72 3.08 -10.45
CA VAL A 26 1.34 4.27 -11.07
C VAL A 26 0.57 5.55 -10.73
N LEU A 27 1.29 6.64 -10.43
CA LEU A 27 0.72 7.98 -10.32
C LEU A 27 1.04 8.84 -11.56
N PRO A 28 0.17 9.82 -11.91
CA PRO A 28 0.34 10.63 -13.13
C PRO A 28 1.64 11.43 -13.21
N TRP A 29 2.28 11.72 -12.09
CA TRP A 29 3.49 12.53 -11.98
C TRP A 29 4.78 11.72 -11.73
N GLU A 30 4.74 10.38 -11.67
CA GLU A 30 5.95 9.57 -11.42
C GLU A 30 7.05 9.78 -12.48
N SER A 31 6.68 10.04 -13.74
CA SER A 31 7.62 10.34 -14.82
C SER A 31 8.22 11.76 -14.74
N LYS A 32 7.67 12.63 -13.88
CA LYS A 32 8.01 14.05 -13.79
C LYS A 32 8.66 14.43 -12.45
N ILE A 33 9.06 13.44 -11.64
CA ILE A 33 9.57 13.64 -10.27
C ILE A 33 10.81 14.54 -10.18
N THR A 34 11.56 14.68 -11.27
CA THR A 34 12.75 15.54 -11.34
C THR A 34 12.41 17.03 -11.20
N ASN A 35 11.19 17.43 -11.58
CA ASN A 35 10.73 18.81 -11.52
C ASN A 35 9.67 18.96 -10.43
N LYS A 36 10.04 19.60 -9.31
CA LYS A 36 9.20 19.74 -8.12
C LYS A 36 7.96 20.60 -8.40
N GLU A 37 8.12 21.64 -9.20
CA GLU A 37 7.06 22.57 -9.57
C GLU A 37 5.99 21.88 -10.40
N VAL A 38 6.40 21.04 -11.35
CA VAL A 38 5.49 20.25 -12.18
C VAL A 38 4.76 19.21 -11.34
N VAL A 39 5.44 18.51 -10.44
CA VAL A 39 4.77 17.56 -9.52
C VAL A 39 3.74 18.26 -8.65
N ALA A 40 4.06 19.44 -8.11
CA ALA A 40 3.13 20.22 -7.30
C ALA A 40 1.89 20.63 -8.10
N GLN A 41 2.05 21.11 -9.33
CA GLN A 41 0.93 21.47 -10.21
C GLN A 41 0.05 20.27 -10.55
N GLU A 42 0.64 19.10 -10.81
CA GLU A 42 -0.14 17.90 -11.13
C GLU A 42 -0.91 17.37 -9.90
N LYS A 43 -0.34 17.46 -8.70
CA LYS A 43 -1.04 17.17 -7.44
C LYS A 43 -2.20 18.13 -7.19
N GLU A 44 -1.99 19.43 -7.42
CA GLU A 44 -3.05 20.44 -7.30
C GLU A 44 -4.19 20.17 -8.30
N LYS A 45 -3.86 19.85 -9.57
CA LYS A 45 -4.87 19.46 -10.58
C LYS A 45 -5.64 18.20 -10.17
N PHE A 46 -4.93 17.23 -9.58
CA PHE A 46 -5.56 16.02 -9.07
C PHE A 46 -6.60 16.35 -7.99
N MET A 47 -6.23 17.17 -7.00
CA MET A 47 -7.11 17.56 -5.90
C MET A 47 -8.29 18.44 -6.35
N LYS A 48 -8.13 19.24 -7.41
CA LYS A 48 -9.23 20.02 -8.02
C LYS A 48 -10.29 19.14 -8.68
N SER A 49 -9.92 17.97 -9.19
CA SER A 49 -10.84 17.11 -9.94
C SER A 49 -10.50 15.63 -9.78
N PRO A 50 -10.63 15.07 -8.56
CA PRO A 50 -10.18 13.71 -8.26
C PRO A 50 -10.93 12.64 -9.07
N GLU A 51 -12.21 12.87 -9.35
CA GLU A 51 -13.07 11.98 -10.17
C GLU A 51 -12.46 11.68 -11.55
N LEU A 52 -12.05 12.73 -12.27
CA LEU A 52 -11.52 12.61 -13.62
C LEU A 52 -10.15 11.90 -13.61
N HIS A 53 -9.31 12.19 -12.62
CA HIS A 53 -7.97 11.60 -12.54
C HIS A 53 -8.03 10.14 -12.09
N LEU A 54 -8.86 9.80 -11.11
CA LEU A 54 -9.07 8.42 -10.69
C LEU A 54 -9.69 7.60 -11.83
N LYS A 55 -10.64 8.15 -12.59
CA LYS A 55 -11.20 7.44 -13.77
C LYS A 55 -10.16 7.14 -14.84
N LYS A 56 -9.18 8.03 -15.04
CA LYS A 56 -8.05 7.80 -15.94
C LYS A 56 -7.10 6.70 -15.44
N LEU A 57 -6.93 6.58 -14.12
CA LEU A 57 -6.06 5.58 -13.50
C LEU A 57 -6.71 4.18 -13.44
N PHE A 58 -8.04 4.09 -13.42
CA PHE A 58 -8.80 2.84 -13.36
C PHE A 58 -9.69 2.60 -14.60
N PRO A 59 -9.12 2.45 -15.82
CA PRO A 59 -9.90 2.33 -17.05
C PRO A 59 -10.70 1.02 -17.16
N SER A 60 -10.19 -0.08 -16.58
CA SER A 60 -10.72 -1.44 -16.82
C SER A 60 -11.55 -2.03 -15.67
N GLY A 61 -11.43 -1.48 -14.45
CA GLY A 61 -12.02 -2.06 -13.24
C GLY A 61 -13.06 -1.18 -12.54
N GLY A 62 -13.30 0.03 -13.04
CA GLY A 62 -14.06 1.05 -12.33
C GLY A 62 -13.28 1.64 -11.15
N THR A 63 -13.44 2.93 -10.92
CA THR A 63 -12.80 3.60 -9.78
C THR A 63 -13.40 3.09 -8.47
N PRO A 64 -12.59 2.64 -7.49
CA PRO A 64 -13.10 2.26 -6.19
C PRO A 64 -13.86 3.42 -5.51
N SER A 65 -15.10 3.17 -5.12
CA SER A 65 -15.98 4.16 -4.46
C SER A 65 -15.39 4.69 -3.16
N CYS A 66 -14.65 3.87 -2.41
CA CYS A 66 -13.94 4.32 -1.21
C CYS A 66 -12.87 5.36 -1.53
N LEU A 67 -12.03 5.14 -2.54
CA LEU A 67 -10.97 6.07 -2.92
C LEU A 67 -11.56 7.38 -3.41
N LEU A 68 -12.58 7.31 -4.27
CA LEU A 68 -13.25 8.51 -4.75
C LEU A 68 -13.87 9.30 -3.58
N GLY A 69 -14.60 8.62 -2.69
CA GLY A 69 -15.17 9.22 -1.50
C GLY A 69 -14.11 9.86 -0.60
N TYR A 70 -12.96 9.20 -0.41
CA TYR A 70 -11.84 9.70 0.38
C TYR A 70 -11.32 11.01 -0.20
N PHE A 71 -10.99 11.05 -1.49
CA PHE A 71 -10.47 12.24 -2.16
C PHE A 71 -11.47 13.40 -2.16
N LEU A 72 -12.77 13.11 -2.33
CA LEU A 72 -13.82 14.14 -2.25
C LEU A 72 -14.00 14.71 -0.84
N GLN A 73 -13.75 13.93 0.21
CA GLN A 73 -13.77 14.46 1.58
C GLN A 73 -12.57 15.39 1.77
N ILE A 74 -11.35 14.94 1.47
CA ILE A 74 -10.14 15.76 1.68
C ILE A 74 -10.07 16.99 0.77
N SER A 75 -10.64 16.96 -0.43
CA SER A 75 -10.68 18.13 -1.32
C SER A 75 -11.66 19.21 -0.85
N LYS A 76 -12.68 18.83 -0.08
CA LYS A 76 -13.65 19.75 0.54
C LYS A 76 -13.18 20.28 1.89
N LEU A 77 -12.17 19.65 2.49
CA LEU A 77 -11.64 20.06 3.77
C LEU A 77 -10.90 21.41 3.63
N GLY A 78 -11.38 22.41 4.37
CA GLY A 78 -10.71 23.70 4.43
C GLY A 78 -9.40 23.61 5.23
N TYR A 79 -8.48 24.54 4.96
CA TYR A 79 -7.18 24.65 5.64
C TYR A 79 -7.26 24.78 7.17
N LEU A 80 -8.43 25.06 7.77
CA LEU A 80 -8.61 25.18 9.21
C LEU A 80 -9.63 24.17 9.78
N GLN A 81 -10.06 23.19 8.97
CA GLN A 81 -11.06 22.20 9.37
C GLN A 81 -10.43 20.86 9.77
N GLN A 82 -10.82 20.35 10.95
CA GLN A 82 -10.40 19.04 11.40
C GLN A 82 -10.99 17.93 10.50
N PRO A 83 -10.18 16.96 10.02
CA PRO A 83 -10.69 15.82 9.27
C PRO A 83 -11.57 14.93 10.14
N ASP A 84 -12.69 14.51 9.59
CA ASP A 84 -13.53 13.48 10.20
C ASP A 84 -12.95 12.10 9.88
N TYR A 85 -11.99 11.67 10.70
CA TYR A 85 -11.30 10.39 10.53
C TYR A 85 -12.26 9.20 10.58
N ASP A 86 -13.35 9.29 11.34
CA ASP A 86 -14.33 8.21 11.43
C ASP A 86 -15.11 8.08 10.13
N LYS A 87 -15.50 9.19 9.49
CA LYS A 87 -16.07 9.15 8.14
C LYS A 87 -15.11 8.52 7.13
N LEU A 88 -13.84 8.92 7.15
CA LEU A 88 -12.82 8.37 6.23
C LEU A 88 -12.65 6.86 6.44
N ARG A 89 -12.52 6.40 7.69
CA ARG A 89 -12.43 4.96 8.03
C ARG A 89 -13.66 4.19 7.60
N ASN A 90 -14.85 4.76 7.83
CA ASN A 90 -16.12 4.12 7.48
C ASN A 90 -16.26 3.89 5.97
N LEU A 91 -15.66 4.72 5.10
CA LEU A 91 -15.64 4.46 3.66
C LEU A 91 -14.94 3.14 3.34
N PHE A 92 -13.76 2.90 3.91
CA PHE A 92 -13.01 1.66 3.68
C PHE A 92 -13.67 0.45 4.37
N LEU A 93 -14.20 0.62 5.59
CA LEU A 93 -14.90 -0.47 6.29
C LEU A 93 -16.13 -0.95 5.52
N LYS A 94 -16.88 -0.03 4.89
CA LYS A 94 -18.02 -0.38 4.03
C LYS A 94 -17.58 -1.22 2.84
N GLU A 95 -16.51 -0.83 2.14
CA GLU A 95 -16.01 -1.63 1.02
C GLU A 95 -15.48 -2.99 1.45
N LEU A 96 -14.75 -3.07 2.57
CA LEU A 96 -14.30 -4.35 3.11
C LEU A 96 -15.47 -5.27 3.48
N THR A 97 -16.55 -4.70 4.02
CA THR A 97 -17.78 -5.44 4.31
C THR A 97 -18.45 -5.94 3.03
N ASN A 98 -18.51 -5.12 1.97
CA ASN A 98 -19.02 -5.51 0.66
C ASN A 98 -18.22 -6.66 0.06
N LEU A 99 -16.89 -6.63 0.22
CA LEU A 99 -15.97 -7.67 -0.20
C LEU A 99 -15.95 -8.89 0.74
N LYS A 100 -16.75 -8.87 1.83
CA LYS A 100 -16.81 -9.91 2.87
C LYS A 100 -15.45 -10.20 3.53
N ILE A 101 -14.58 -9.19 3.58
CA ILE A 101 -13.28 -9.26 4.24
C ILE A 101 -13.43 -8.74 5.67
N ASN A 102 -13.01 -9.54 6.65
CA ASN A 102 -12.98 -9.09 8.03
C ASN A 102 -11.80 -8.12 8.24
N PRO A 103 -12.04 -6.83 8.58
CA PRO A 103 -11.00 -5.82 8.74
C PRO A 103 -10.03 -6.10 9.89
N ARG A 104 -10.39 -6.98 10.84
CA ARG A 104 -9.50 -7.42 11.93
C ARG A 104 -8.73 -8.70 11.63
N SER A 105 -9.06 -9.40 10.55
CA SER A 105 -8.26 -10.54 10.14
C SER A 105 -6.94 -10.04 9.56
N THR A 106 -5.82 -10.69 9.84
CA THR A 106 -4.55 -10.45 9.12
C THR A 106 -4.30 -11.52 8.07
N SER A 107 -5.19 -12.51 7.95
CA SER A 107 -5.04 -13.68 7.08
C SER A 107 -5.02 -13.34 5.59
N HIS A 108 -5.53 -12.17 5.21
CA HIS A 108 -5.57 -11.68 3.83
C HIS A 108 -4.40 -10.75 3.49
N LEU A 109 -3.46 -10.55 4.42
CA LEU A 109 -2.28 -9.75 4.18
C LEU A 109 -1.18 -10.67 3.63
N ASP A 110 -1.00 -10.66 2.31
CA ASP A 110 -0.11 -11.58 1.58
C ASP A 110 1.33 -11.58 2.12
N TRP A 111 1.81 -10.43 2.60
CA TRP A 111 3.15 -10.25 3.16
C TRP A 111 3.36 -10.90 4.55
N LEU A 112 2.31 -11.22 5.30
CA LEU A 112 2.41 -11.93 6.58
C LEU A 112 2.40 -13.46 6.40
N GLN A 113 1.95 -13.96 5.25
CA GLN A 113 1.95 -15.39 4.95
C GLN A 113 3.35 -15.93 4.61
N SER A 114 4.30 -15.07 4.24
CA SER A 114 5.66 -15.47 3.83
C SER A 114 6.62 -15.75 5.00
N ALA A 115 6.16 -15.63 6.26
CA ALA A 115 7.00 -15.75 7.46
C ALA A 115 6.93 -17.11 8.19
N THR A 116 6.62 -18.23 7.50
CA THR A 116 6.93 -19.55 8.07
C THR A 116 8.31 -20.02 7.62
N PRO A 117 9.30 -20.17 8.52
CA PRO A 117 10.55 -20.85 8.19
C PRO A 117 10.21 -22.30 7.84
N ALA A 118 10.53 -22.73 6.62
CA ALA A 118 10.52 -24.14 6.28
C ALA A 118 11.40 -24.90 7.27
N LYS A 119 10.84 -25.90 7.97
CA LYS A 119 11.60 -26.84 8.83
C LYS A 119 12.74 -27.44 8.00
N ARG A 120 13.94 -26.90 8.14
CA ARG A 120 15.17 -27.51 7.61
C ARG A 120 15.38 -28.80 8.39
N LYS A 121 15.09 -29.95 7.78
CA LYS A 121 15.45 -31.26 8.35
C LYS A 121 16.98 -31.30 8.46
N SER A 122 17.48 -31.30 9.69
CA SER A 122 18.88 -31.63 9.99
C SER A 122 19.08 -33.11 9.70
N GLN A 123 19.83 -33.43 8.64
CA GLN A 123 20.24 -34.80 8.36
C GLN A 123 21.57 -35.03 9.11
N SER A 124 21.46 -35.52 10.34
CA SER A 124 22.58 -36.09 11.09
C SER A 124 22.87 -37.47 10.51
N GLY A 125 23.76 -37.52 9.52
CA GLY A 125 24.34 -38.77 9.02
C GLY A 125 25.75 -38.90 9.58
N LEU A 126 25.93 -39.81 10.54
CA LEU A 126 27.22 -40.28 11.01
C LEU A 126 28.02 -40.81 9.82
N ILE A 127 29.19 -40.24 9.56
CA ILE A 127 30.14 -40.76 8.58
C ILE A 127 30.84 -41.95 9.25
N GLU A 128 30.39 -43.17 8.93
CA GLU A 128 31.09 -44.39 9.28
C GLU A 128 32.33 -44.53 8.38
N MET A 129 33.53 -44.37 8.95
CA MET A 129 34.79 -44.60 8.25
C MET A 129 35.16 -46.09 8.33
N SER A 130 35.19 -46.78 7.19
CA SER A 130 35.74 -48.15 7.09
C SER A 130 37.25 -48.14 6.74
N PRO A 131 38.03 -49.16 7.16
CA PRO A 131 39.48 -49.03 7.30
C PRO A 131 40.29 -49.32 6.02
N ILE A 132 41.50 -48.75 6.02
CA ILE A 132 42.59 -48.84 5.04
C ILE A 132 42.89 -50.27 4.57
N GLY A 133 42.85 -50.46 3.25
CA GLY A 133 43.25 -51.70 2.58
C GLY A 133 44.75 -51.96 2.69
N LYS A 134 45.11 -53.21 3.00
CA LYS A 134 46.49 -53.73 2.93
C LYS A 134 46.75 -54.27 1.52
N SER A 135 47.78 -53.73 0.87
CA SER A 135 48.38 -54.30 -0.34
C SER A 135 49.32 -55.44 0.04
N ALA A 136 49.19 -56.60 -0.61
CA ALA A 136 50.18 -57.67 -0.61
C ALA A 136 50.53 -57.98 -2.06
N GLY A 137 51.81 -57.89 -2.39
CA GLY A 137 52.35 -58.22 -3.71
C GLY A 137 52.55 -59.72 -3.88
N MET A 138 52.62 -60.11 -5.15
CA MET A 138 53.41 -61.23 -5.68
C MET A 138 54.08 -60.75 -6.96
#